data_AF-A0A6G1Z5F3-F1
#
_entry.id   AF-A0A6G1Z5F3-F1
#
_cell.length_a   1.000
_cell.length_b   1.000
_cell.length_c   1.000
_cell.angle_alpha   90.00
_cell.angle_beta   90.00
_cell.angle_gamma   90.00
#
_symmetry.space_group_name_H-M   'P 1'
#
loop_
_entity.id
_entity.type
_entity.pdbx_description
1 polymer ?
#
loop_
_entity_poly.entity_id
_entity_poly.type
_entity_poly.pdbx_seq_one_letter_code
_entity_poly.pdbx_strand_id
1 'polypeptide(L)'
;MELTPAAVTEEHRWVRNRADTIVPLINETRGRLGVLFETHVDEVDEESYLAAVDEVFAQGDVGVNVAAYVRILRELDVKNDYPGFIVDEVLGRKLASTIAGGDPLGLLAEATFHFADVAVHTDGPAGLDDLDAALAAGFQTILPGWSWRERDSPFDSTL
;
A
#
# COMPACT_ATOMS: atom_id res chain seq x y z
N MET A 1 10.57 -10.89 16.67
CA MET A 1 10.11 -11.27 15.32
C MET A 1 11.25 -11.93 14.56
N GLU A 2 10.99 -13.08 13.94
CA GLU A 2 11.92 -13.80 13.04
C GLU A 2 11.22 -14.00 11.68
N LEU A 3 11.89 -13.65 10.58
CA LEU A 3 11.36 -13.79 9.21
C LEU A 3 11.98 -15.04 8.56
N THR A 4 11.18 -16.10 8.50
CA THR A 4 11.48 -17.33 7.76
C THR A 4 10.63 -17.40 6.49
N PRO A 5 10.93 -18.28 5.52
CA PRO A 5 10.05 -18.48 4.35
C PRO A 5 8.60 -18.83 4.72
N ALA A 6 8.41 -19.60 5.80
CA ALA A 6 7.08 -19.92 6.32
C ALA A 6 6.37 -18.66 6.86
N ALA A 7 7.09 -17.81 7.61
CA ALA A 7 6.54 -16.54 8.09
C ALA A 7 6.13 -15.61 6.93
N VAL A 8 6.94 -15.53 5.87
CA VAL A 8 6.57 -14.73 4.68
C VAL A 8 5.28 -15.26 4.03
N THR A 9 5.10 -16.58 3.96
CA THR A 9 3.87 -17.20 3.44
C THR A 9 2.66 -16.92 4.33
N GLU A 10 2.85 -16.85 5.65
CA GLU A 10 1.78 -16.47 6.59
C GLU A 10 1.36 -15.01 6.40
N GLU A 11 2.31 -14.10 6.24
CA GLU A 11 1.99 -12.68 5.99
C GLU A 11 1.38 -12.47 4.60
N HIS A 12 1.82 -13.19 3.58
CA HIS A 12 1.18 -13.19 2.27
C HIS A 12 -0.31 -13.55 2.39
N ARG A 13 -0.62 -14.63 3.12
CA ARG A 13 -2.00 -15.04 3.38
C ARG A 13 -2.76 -14.00 4.21
N TRP A 14 -2.11 -13.38 5.19
CA TRP A 14 -2.74 -12.34 6.01
C TRP A 14 -3.14 -11.12 5.18
N VAL A 15 -2.24 -10.63 4.32
CA VAL A 15 -2.53 -9.50 3.42
C VAL A 15 -3.66 -9.87 2.45
N ARG A 16 -3.63 -11.07 1.84
CA ARG A 16 -4.74 -11.55 0.99
C ARG A 16 -6.09 -11.55 1.71
N ASN A 17 -6.12 -12.05 2.94
CA ASN A 17 -7.36 -12.14 3.73
C ASN A 17 -7.91 -10.78 4.17
N ARG A 18 -7.18 -9.68 3.94
CA ARG A 18 -7.58 -8.31 4.27
C ARG A 18 -8.26 -7.58 3.11
N ALA A 19 -8.57 -8.29 2.02
CA ALA A 19 -9.16 -7.71 0.82
C ALA A 19 -10.47 -6.93 1.09
N ASP A 20 -11.30 -7.42 2.00
CA ASP A 20 -12.55 -6.78 2.43
C ASP A 20 -12.35 -5.42 3.10
N THR A 21 -11.16 -5.17 3.63
CA THR A 21 -10.75 -3.89 4.22
C THR A 21 -10.00 -3.03 3.19
N ILE A 22 -9.03 -3.62 2.49
CA ILE A 22 -8.11 -2.85 1.63
C ILE A 22 -8.74 -2.43 0.31
N VAL A 23 -9.59 -3.25 -0.32
CA VAL A 23 -10.22 -2.88 -1.60
C VAL A 23 -11.12 -1.65 -1.45
N PRO A 24 -12.00 -1.54 -0.44
CA PRO A 24 -12.73 -0.30 -0.18
C PRO A 24 -11.83 0.92 0.03
N LEU A 25 -10.74 0.77 0.80
CA LEU A 25 -9.79 1.87 1.05
C LEU A 25 -9.05 2.32 -0.22
N ILE A 26 -8.70 1.38 -1.10
CA ILE A 26 -8.14 1.69 -2.42
C ILE A 26 -9.13 2.52 -3.21
N ASN A 27 -10.39 2.07 -3.32
CA ASN A 27 -11.39 2.75 -4.15
C ASN A 27 -11.79 4.10 -3.57
N GLU A 28 -11.86 4.25 -2.24
CA GLU A 28 -12.02 5.55 -1.60
C GLU A 28 -10.85 6.48 -1.93
N THR A 29 -9.61 6.00 -1.77
CA THR A 29 -8.40 6.77 -2.08
C THR A 29 -8.42 7.24 -3.54
N ARG A 30 -8.73 6.33 -4.48
CA ARG A 30 -8.85 6.63 -5.91
C ARG A 30 -9.94 7.66 -6.20
N GLY A 31 -11.12 7.51 -5.60
CA GLY A 31 -12.21 8.45 -5.76
C GLY A 31 -11.84 9.86 -5.29
N ARG A 32 -11.20 9.97 -4.11
CA ARG A 32 -10.78 11.27 -3.57
C ARG A 32 -9.64 11.90 -4.38
N LEU A 33 -8.65 11.11 -4.82
CA LEU A 33 -7.60 11.58 -5.71
C LEU A 33 -8.16 12.03 -7.08
N GLY A 34 -9.11 11.28 -7.64
CA GLY A 34 -9.78 11.61 -8.90
C GLY A 34 -10.45 12.98 -8.85
N VAL A 35 -11.15 13.29 -7.74
CA VAL A 35 -11.72 14.64 -7.53
C VAL A 35 -10.64 15.72 -7.47
N LEU A 36 -9.56 15.50 -6.71
CA LEU A 36 -8.49 16.50 -6.52
C LEU A 36 -7.66 16.76 -7.77
N PHE A 37 -7.45 15.73 -8.60
CA PHE A 37 -6.72 15.82 -9.86
C PHE A 37 -7.62 16.06 -11.07
N GLU A 38 -8.92 16.28 -10.86
CA GLU A 38 -9.91 16.48 -11.92
C GLU A 38 -9.85 15.39 -13.01
N THR A 39 -9.66 14.13 -12.59
CA THR A 39 -9.54 12.96 -13.47
C THR A 39 -10.44 11.82 -12.99
N HIS A 40 -10.76 10.90 -13.89
CA HIS A 40 -11.30 9.61 -13.52
C HIS A 40 -10.16 8.65 -13.19
N VAL A 41 -10.36 7.84 -12.14
CA VAL A 41 -9.52 6.70 -11.79
C VAL A 41 -10.47 5.53 -11.59
N ASP A 42 -10.29 4.47 -12.37
CA ASP A 42 -11.21 3.32 -12.31
C ASP A 42 -11.13 2.64 -10.94
N GLU A 43 -12.24 2.09 -10.47
CA GLU A 43 -12.27 1.23 -9.28
C GLU A 43 -11.61 -0.12 -9.58
N VAL A 44 -11.16 -0.80 -8.53
CA VAL A 44 -10.66 -2.18 -8.58
C VAL A 44 -11.54 -3.12 -7.78
N ASP A 45 -11.51 -4.39 -8.17
CA ASP A 45 -12.15 -5.48 -7.47
C ASP A 45 -11.16 -6.32 -6.64
N GLU A 46 -11.73 -7.24 -5.87
CA GLU A 46 -10.98 -8.19 -5.04
C GLU A 46 -10.05 -9.07 -5.87
N GLU A 47 -10.47 -9.52 -7.06
CA GLU A 47 -9.66 -10.38 -7.92
C GLU A 47 -8.37 -9.67 -8.35
N SER A 48 -8.48 -8.42 -8.79
CA SER A 48 -7.34 -7.58 -9.18
C SER A 48 -6.39 -7.34 -8.01
N TYR A 49 -6.95 -7.05 -6.82
CA TYR A 49 -6.17 -6.89 -5.60
C TYR A 49 -5.38 -8.16 -5.24
N LEU A 50 -6.05 -9.33 -5.22
CA LEU A 50 -5.42 -10.59 -4.86
C LEU A 50 -4.31 -10.98 -5.84
N ALA A 51 -4.50 -10.74 -7.14
CA ALA A 51 -3.48 -10.94 -8.15
C ALA A 51 -2.25 -10.05 -7.91
N ALA A 52 -2.46 -8.76 -7.64
CA ALA A 52 -1.36 -7.84 -7.33
C ALA A 52 -0.60 -8.24 -6.04
N VAL A 53 -1.32 -8.70 -5.01
CA VAL A 53 -0.70 -9.24 -3.79
C VAL A 53 0.18 -10.43 -4.12
N ASP A 54 -0.30 -11.38 -4.94
CA ASP A 54 0.48 -12.55 -5.35
C ASP A 54 1.74 -12.16 -6.13
N GLU A 55 1.63 -11.20 -7.04
CA GLU A 55 2.78 -10.70 -7.82
C GLU A 55 3.85 -10.02 -6.95
N VAL A 56 3.44 -9.23 -5.96
CA VAL A 56 4.37 -8.56 -5.02
C VAL A 56 5.09 -9.61 -4.16
N PHE A 57 4.37 -10.57 -3.60
CA PHE A 57 4.98 -11.60 -2.75
C PHE A 57 5.80 -12.64 -3.54
N ALA A 58 5.57 -12.80 -4.83
CA ALA A 58 6.40 -13.63 -5.71
C ALA A 58 7.81 -13.04 -5.94
N GLN A 59 8.00 -11.73 -5.74
CA GLN A 59 9.30 -11.08 -5.82
C GLN A 59 10.06 -11.25 -4.50
N GLY A 60 10.89 -12.30 -4.39
CA GLY A 60 11.48 -12.75 -3.11
C GLY A 60 11.99 -11.65 -2.16
N ASP A 61 12.85 -10.75 -2.66
CA ASP A 61 13.41 -9.65 -1.84
C ASP A 61 12.35 -8.60 -1.47
N VAL A 62 11.38 -8.32 -2.34
CA VAL A 62 10.26 -7.42 -2.05
C VAL A 62 9.32 -8.06 -1.03
N GLY A 63 8.91 -9.31 -1.28
CA GLY A 63 7.98 -10.08 -0.44
C GLY A 63 8.47 -10.22 1.00
N VAL A 64 9.78 -10.45 1.23
CA VAL A 64 10.33 -10.52 2.61
C VAL A 64 10.29 -9.16 3.32
N ASN A 65 10.53 -8.05 2.60
CA ASN A 65 10.47 -6.71 3.20
C ASN A 65 9.02 -6.29 3.47
N VAL A 66 8.10 -6.55 2.53
CA VAL A 66 6.65 -6.34 2.75
C VAL A 66 6.17 -7.13 3.96
N ALA A 67 6.51 -8.42 4.05
CA ALA A 67 6.15 -9.25 5.21
C ALA A 67 6.69 -8.68 6.53
N ALA A 68 7.94 -8.19 6.55
CA ALA A 68 8.52 -7.59 7.74
C ALA A 68 7.80 -6.31 8.16
N TYR A 69 7.54 -5.39 7.22
CA TYR A 69 6.79 -4.16 7.51
C TYR A 69 5.38 -4.45 8.05
N VAL A 70 4.65 -5.36 7.39
CA VAL A 70 3.31 -5.80 7.82
C VAL A 70 3.35 -6.30 9.27
N ARG A 71 4.29 -7.18 9.61
CA ARG A 71 4.39 -7.72 10.99
C ARG A 71 4.75 -6.66 12.02
N ILE A 72 5.70 -5.78 11.70
CA ILE A 72 6.10 -4.73 12.62
C ILE A 72 4.92 -3.82 12.90
N LEU A 73 4.27 -3.30 11.85
CA LEU A 73 3.15 -2.36 12.00
C LEU A 73 1.97 -2.98 12.77
N ARG A 74 1.66 -4.26 12.53
CA ARG A 74 0.61 -4.99 13.27
C ARG A 74 0.85 -5.09 14.78
N GLU A 75 2.10 -5.07 15.21
CA GLU A 75 2.49 -5.19 16.63
C GLU A 75 2.92 -3.84 17.23
N LEU A 76 3.10 -2.81 16.39
CA LEU A 76 3.60 -1.51 16.82
C LEU A 76 2.49 -0.73 17.50
N ASP A 77 2.76 -0.30 18.73
CA ASP A 77 1.80 0.42 19.53
C ASP A 77 2.49 1.51 20.34
N VAL A 78 1.75 2.59 20.60
CA VAL A 78 2.18 3.68 21.47
C VAL A 78 0.99 4.15 22.28
N LYS A 79 1.26 4.53 23.54
CA LYS A 79 0.20 4.90 24.47
C LYS A 79 -0.62 6.07 23.93
N ASN A 80 -1.93 5.83 23.80
CA ASN A 80 -2.94 6.78 23.34
C ASN A 80 -2.64 7.34 21.94
N ASP A 81 -1.93 6.57 21.11
CA ASP A 81 -1.59 7.01 19.76
C ASP A 81 -0.98 8.43 19.75
N TYR A 82 0.10 8.58 20.52
CA TYR A 82 0.69 9.87 20.78
C TYR A 82 1.20 10.50 19.46
N PRO A 83 0.70 11.68 19.02
CA PRO A 83 0.95 12.21 17.67
C PRO A 83 2.40 12.66 17.42
N GLY A 84 3.27 12.60 18.43
CA GLY A 84 4.71 12.80 18.26
C GLY A 84 5.49 11.49 18.04
N PHE A 85 4.82 10.34 18.11
CA PHE A 85 5.33 9.06 17.66
C PHE A 85 5.04 8.95 16.17
N ILE A 86 6.08 8.72 15.37
CA ILE A 86 6.03 8.78 13.91
C ILE A 86 6.68 7.54 13.27
N VAL A 87 6.90 6.50 14.07
CA VAL A 87 7.66 5.32 13.61
C VAL A 87 6.79 4.47 12.70
N ASP A 88 5.54 4.28 13.08
CA ASP A 88 4.45 3.74 12.27
C ASP A 88 4.30 4.50 10.95
N GLU A 89 4.25 5.82 10.96
CA GLU A 89 4.23 6.68 9.76
C GLU A 89 5.43 6.46 8.83
N VAL A 90 6.63 6.37 9.40
CA VAL A 90 7.86 6.10 8.64
C VAL A 90 7.81 4.71 8.01
N LEU A 91 7.29 3.71 8.73
CA LEU A 91 7.20 2.34 8.28
C LEU A 91 6.07 2.15 7.26
N GLY A 92 4.89 2.75 7.47
CA GLY A 92 3.75 2.74 6.56
C GLY A 92 4.11 3.37 5.22
N ARG A 93 4.71 4.56 5.23
CA ARG A 93 5.25 5.19 4.02
C ARG A 93 6.22 4.26 3.27
N LYS A 94 7.13 3.60 3.99
CA LYS A 94 8.11 2.70 3.37
C LYS A 94 7.51 1.38 2.89
N LEU A 95 6.47 0.87 3.54
CA LEU A 95 5.68 -0.25 3.05
C LEU A 95 5.01 0.09 1.72
N ALA A 96 4.31 1.23 1.63
CA ALA A 96 3.65 1.68 0.41
C ALA A 96 4.65 1.78 -0.77
N SER A 97 5.80 2.41 -0.53
CA SER A 97 6.91 2.50 -1.49
C SER A 97 7.41 1.12 -1.92
N THR A 98 7.63 0.21 -0.95
CA THR A 98 8.15 -1.13 -1.23
C THR A 98 7.18 -1.95 -2.10
N ILE A 99 5.86 -1.83 -1.87
CA ILE A 99 4.83 -2.45 -2.69
C ILE A 99 4.83 -1.85 -4.10
N ALA A 100 4.92 -0.52 -4.21
CA ALA A 100 4.89 0.18 -5.47
C ALA A 100 6.17 0.04 -6.31
N GLY A 101 7.27 -0.39 -5.66
CA GLY A 101 8.58 -0.56 -6.25
C GLY A 101 9.43 0.71 -6.19
N GLY A 102 10.43 0.81 -7.06
CA GLY A 102 11.31 1.96 -7.13
C GLY A 102 10.66 3.20 -7.77
N ASP A 103 11.45 4.25 -7.90
CA ASP A 103 10.99 5.47 -8.56
C ASP A 103 10.69 5.23 -10.05
N PRO A 104 9.62 5.86 -10.58
CA PRO A 104 8.84 6.94 -9.95
C PRO A 104 7.66 6.48 -9.07
N LEU A 105 7.26 5.21 -9.13
CA LEU A 105 6.05 4.72 -8.45
C LEU A 105 6.21 4.67 -6.92
N GLY A 106 7.39 4.31 -6.42
CA GLY A 106 7.71 4.33 -4.99
C GLY A 106 7.42 5.69 -4.36
N LEU A 107 7.96 6.78 -4.92
CA LEU A 107 7.69 8.13 -4.45
C LEU A 107 6.20 8.52 -4.51
N LEU A 108 5.48 8.12 -5.57
CA LEU A 108 4.05 8.38 -5.67
C LEU A 108 3.25 7.64 -4.59
N ALA A 109 3.64 6.41 -4.26
CA ALA A 109 3.02 5.64 -3.18
C ALA A 109 3.32 6.24 -1.81
N GLU A 110 4.53 6.75 -1.58
CA GLU A 110 4.87 7.47 -0.35
C GLU A 110 4.00 8.73 -0.15
N ALA A 111 3.76 9.49 -1.22
CA ALA A 111 2.88 10.65 -1.17
C ALA A 111 1.40 10.24 -0.97
N THR A 112 0.97 9.17 -1.65
CA THR A 112 -0.39 8.64 -1.53
C THR A 112 -0.67 8.09 -0.14
N PHE A 113 0.33 7.50 0.52
CA PHE A 113 0.20 6.99 1.89
C PHE A 113 -0.29 8.07 2.86
N HIS A 114 0.39 9.22 2.94
CA HIS A 114 -0.05 10.31 3.82
C HIS A 114 -1.42 10.89 3.45
N PHE A 115 -1.84 10.74 2.19
CA PHE A 115 -3.18 11.15 1.77
C PHE A 115 -4.25 10.15 2.23
N ALA A 116 -3.97 8.85 2.07
CA ALA A 116 -4.85 7.77 2.49
C ALA A 116 -4.97 7.73 4.02
N ASP A 117 -3.86 7.91 4.73
CA ASP A 117 -3.77 7.82 6.19
C ASP A 117 -4.75 8.76 6.91
N VAL A 118 -4.89 10.00 6.44
CA VAL A 118 -5.87 10.97 6.98
C VAL A 118 -7.33 10.47 6.92
N ALA A 119 -7.62 9.46 6.09
CA ALA A 119 -8.94 8.85 5.92
C ALA A 119 -9.15 7.58 6.73
N VAL A 120 -8.07 6.92 7.15
CA VAL A 120 -8.09 5.57 7.70
C VAL A 120 -8.07 5.64 9.21
N HIS A 121 -9.01 4.96 9.84
CA HIS A 121 -9.04 4.76 11.29
C HIS A 121 -9.39 3.30 11.55
N THR A 122 -8.43 2.54 12.09
CA THR A 122 -8.59 1.13 12.42
C THR A 122 -8.38 0.94 13.92
N ASP A 123 -9.38 0.41 14.61
CA ASP A 123 -9.25 0.08 16.04
C ASP A 123 -8.14 -0.96 16.25
N GLY A 124 -7.16 -0.64 17.10
CA GLY A 124 -6.06 -1.57 17.39
C GLY A 124 -4.80 -0.87 17.88
N PRO A 125 -3.64 -1.54 17.72
CA PRO A 125 -2.32 -0.93 17.88
C PRO A 125 -2.17 0.29 16.97
N ALA A 126 -1.41 1.29 17.42
CA ALA A 126 -1.15 2.51 16.65
C ALA A 126 -0.63 2.28 15.22
N GLY A 127 0.09 1.20 14.94
CA GLY A 127 0.56 0.92 13.58
C GLY A 127 -0.45 0.28 12.63
N LEU A 128 -1.67 -0.05 13.09
CA LEU A 128 -2.60 -0.88 12.30
C LEU A 128 -3.37 -0.08 11.24
N ASP A 129 -3.73 1.17 11.51
CA ASP A 129 -4.31 2.08 10.51
C ASP A 129 -3.26 2.53 9.49
N ASP A 130 -2.05 2.87 9.93
CA ASP A 130 -0.90 3.16 9.06
C ASP A 130 -0.59 1.98 8.11
N LEU A 131 -0.72 0.74 8.61
CA LEU A 131 -0.61 -0.45 7.77
C LEU A 131 -1.70 -0.50 6.69
N ASP A 132 -2.95 -0.18 7.04
CA ASP A 132 -4.07 -0.22 6.11
C ASP A 132 -3.94 0.87 5.04
N ALA A 133 -3.58 2.08 5.47
CA ALA A 133 -3.27 3.19 4.58
C ALA A 133 -2.10 2.85 3.65
N ALA A 134 -1.05 2.21 4.15
CA ALA A 134 0.10 1.81 3.36
C ALA A 134 -0.22 0.73 2.32
N LEU A 135 -1.02 -0.28 2.69
CA LEU A 135 -1.50 -1.29 1.76
C LEU A 135 -2.37 -0.66 0.67
N ALA A 136 -3.31 0.22 1.04
CA ALA A 136 -4.14 0.93 0.08
C ALA A 136 -3.30 1.79 -0.89
N ALA A 137 -2.38 2.61 -0.36
CA ALA A 137 -1.53 3.48 -1.15
C ALA A 137 -0.55 2.71 -2.06
N GLY A 138 0.07 1.64 -1.55
CA GLY A 138 0.98 0.80 -2.32
C GLY A 138 0.26 0.11 -3.48
N PHE A 139 -0.83 -0.61 -3.19
CA PHE A 139 -1.54 -1.37 -4.22
C PHE A 139 -2.27 -0.48 -5.23
N GLN A 140 -2.90 0.62 -4.81
CA GLN A 140 -3.56 1.51 -5.77
C GLN A 140 -2.58 2.07 -6.81
N THR A 141 -1.32 2.25 -6.40
CA THR A 141 -0.26 2.81 -7.24
C THR A 141 0.17 1.86 -8.36
N ILE A 142 0.09 0.54 -8.15
CA ILE A 142 0.49 -0.46 -9.15
C ILE A 142 -0.69 -1.01 -9.96
N LEU A 143 -1.89 -1.04 -9.38
CA LEU A 143 -3.11 -1.47 -10.05
C LEU A 143 -3.50 -0.54 -11.22
N PRO A 144 -4.20 -1.05 -12.27
CA PRO A 144 -4.67 -0.26 -13.40
C PRO A 144 -5.75 0.75 -13.00
N GLY A 145 -6.12 1.67 -13.91
CA GLY A 145 -7.18 2.68 -13.73
C GLY A 145 -6.70 4.12 -13.86
N TRP A 146 -5.39 4.36 -13.84
CA TRP A 146 -4.81 5.68 -14.11
C TRP A 146 -4.50 5.84 -15.59
N SER A 147 -5.24 6.71 -16.28
CA SER A 147 -5.11 6.93 -17.73
C SER A 147 -3.69 7.25 -18.21
N TRP A 148 -2.85 7.87 -17.37
CA TRP A 148 -1.46 8.17 -17.71
C TRP A 148 -0.54 6.93 -17.67
N ARG A 149 -0.92 5.87 -16.94
CA ARG A 149 -0.20 4.58 -16.88
C ARG A 149 -0.62 3.60 -17.97
N GLU A 150 -1.77 3.84 -18.61
CA GLU A 150 -2.37 2.95 -19.61
C GLU A 150 -2.00 3.32 -21.05
N ARG A 151 -1.22 4.39 -21.22
CA ARG A 151 -0.77 4.89 -22.51
C ARG A 151 0.75 4.95 -22.56
N ASP A 152 1.29 4.93 -23.76
CA ASP A 152 2.72 5.16 -23.98
C ASP A 152 3.13 6.53 -23.41
N SER A 153 4.36 6.59 -22.90
CA SER A 153 4.88 7.80 -22.31
C SER A 153 5.08 8.84 -23.42
N PRO A 154 4.53 10.06 -23.27
CA PRO A 154 4.72 11.12 -24.27
C PRO A 154 6.18 11.63 -24.28
N PHE A 155 7.01 11.15 -23.35
CA PHE A 155 8.42 11.47 -23.23
C PHE A 155 9.33 10.36 -23.77
N ASP A 156 8.75 9.30 -24.37
CA ASP A 156 9.55 8.25 -25.00
C ASP A 156 10.40 8.83 -26.13
N SER A 157 11.71 8.64 -26.02
CA SER A 157 12.68 9.16 -26.99
C SER A 157 12.65 8.33 -28.26
N THR A 158 12.27 8.94 -29.38
CA THR A 158 12.39 8.32 -30.71
C THR A 158 13.73 8.73 -31.35
N LEU A 159 14.76 7.88 -31.23
CA LEU A 159 16.00 7.96 -32.01
C LEU A 159 16.07 6.81 -33.03
#